data_AF-A0A3N5U5V7-F1
#
_entry.id   AF-A0A3N5U5V7-F1
#
_cell.length_a   1.000
_cell.length_b   1.000
_cell.length_c   1.000
_cell.angle_alpha   90.00
_cell.angle_beta   90.00
_cell.angle_gamma   90.00
#
_symmetry.space_group_name_H-M   'P 1'
#
loop_
_entity.id
_entity.type
_entity.pdbx_description
1 polymer ?
#
loop_
_entity_poly.entity_id
_entity_poly.type
_entity_poly.pdbx_seq_one_letter_code
_entity_poly.pdbx_strand_id
1 'polypeptide(L)'
;MVVTADIKAGVIWAGVVARYPDLFTRWNAGARSTTPAPGSWVYSLEQSYGTAEANPEFWKSISANGYLRDLNGPIQLHHGTADADVPWEFSQMLYDEMQQTNQVVEFYTYEGDNHNISNNFSLAMQRTIEFFDRYLKTD
;
A
#
# COMPACT_ATOMS: atom_id res chain seq x y z
N MET A 1 4.41 -2.46 14.81
CA MET A 1 4.42 -1.62 13.61
C MET A 1 3.55 -0.36 13.61
N VAL A 2 2.57 -0.08 14.49
CA VAL A 2 2.07 1.31 14.77
C VAL A 2 1.50 1.34 16.18
N VAL A 3 0.48 0.51 16.43
CA VAL A 3 -0.22 0.41 17.73
C VAL A 3 0.50 -0.45 18.77
N THR A 4 1.39 -1.33 18.32
CA THR A 4 2.23 -2.21 19.16
C THR A 4 3.64 -2.26 18.59
N ALA A 5 4.63 -2.51 19.46
CA ALA A 5 6.02 -2.78 19.09
C ALA A 5 6.32 -4.28 18.89
N ASP A 6 5.35 -5.17 19.08
CA ASP A 6 5.58 -6.62 19.01
C ASP A 6 5.79 -7.11 17.58
N ILE A 7 5.16 -6.45 16.59
CA ILE A 7 5.36 -6.77 15.18
C ILE A 7 6.59 -6.02 14.66
N LYS A 8 7.65 -6.77 14.38
CA LYS A 8 8.99 -6.26 14.06
C LYS A 8 9.24 -5.98 12.58
N ALA A 9 8.63 -6.75 11.68
CA ALA A 9 8.82 -6.63 10.23
C ALA A 9 7.54 -7.05 9.51
N GLY A 10 7.25 -6.45 8.35
CA GLY A 10 6.05 -6.72 7.56
C GLY A 10 6.36 -6.99 6.10
N VAL A 11 5.65 -7.93 5.48
CA VAL A 11 5.76 -8.20 4.04
C VAL A 11 4.35 -8.20 3.46
N ILE A 12 4.14 -7.44 2.38
CA ILE A 12 2.83 -7.29 1.73
C ILE A 12 2.98 -7.62 0.25
N TRP A 13 2.17 -8.56 -0.23
CA TRP A 13 2.10 -8.96 -1.63
C TRP A 13 0.79 -8.46 -2.23
N ALA A 14 0.86 -7.85 -3.41
CA ALA A 14 -0.29 -7.37 -4.19
C ALA A 14 -1.33 -6.59 -3.36
N GLY A 15 -0.84 -5.75 -2.44
CA GLY A 15 -1.67 -5.21 -1.36
C GLY A 15 -2.55 -4.03 -1.78
N VAL A 16 -3.75 -3.99 -1.21
CA VAL A 16 -4.64 -2.81 -1.22
C VAL A 16 -4.17 -1.81 -0.16
N VAL A 17 -3.13 -1.04 -0.48
CA VAL A 17 -2.34 -0.27 0.52
C VAL A 17 -2.28 1.24 0.28
N ALA A 18 -2.98 1.76 -0.72
CA ALA A 18 -3.05 3.21 -0.93
C ALA A 18 -3.96 3.89 0.12
N ARG A 19 -3.87 5.22 0.19
CA ARG A 19 -4.80 6.04 1.00
C ARG A 19 -6.23 5.84 0.52
N TYR A 20 -7.19 6.01 1.42
CA TYR A 20 -8.61 5.84 1.08
C TYR A 20 -9.07 6.65 -0.15
N PRO A 21 -8.73 7.95 -0.31
CA PRO A 21 -9.07 8.69 -1.53
C PRO A 21 -8.54 8.03 -2.81
N ASP A 22 -7.32 7.49 -2.78
CA ASP A 22 -6.72 6.83 -3.94
C ASP A 22 -7.37 5.47 -4.20
N LEU A 23 -7.63 4.67 -3.17
CA LEU A 23 -8.36 3.40 -3.31
C LEU A 23 -9.72 3.62 -3.99
N PHE A 24 -10.40 4.71 -3.67
CA PHE A 24 -11.76 4.95 -4.15
C PHE A 24 -11.81 5.55 -5.54
N THR A 25 -10.77 6.27 -5.94
CA THR A 25 -10.77 7.04 -7.18
C THR A 25 -9.80 6.51 -8.23
N ARG A 26 -8.85 5.63 -7.87
CA ARG A 26 -7.76 5.17 -8.73
C ARG A 26 -7.73 3.66 -8.95
N TRP A 27 -8.87 2.97 -8.78
CA TRP A 27 -9.01 1.53 -9.05
C TRP A 27 -9.14 1.21 -10.54
N ASN A 28 -8.31 1.82 -11.37
CA ASN A 28 -8.26 1.60 -12.81
C ASN A 28 -6.81 1.33 -13.24
N ALA A 29 -6.63 0.83 -14.46
CA ALA A 29 -5.31 0.59 -15.01
C ALA A 29 -4.50 1.90 -15.04
N GLY A 30 -3.29 1.86 -14.47
CA GLY A 30 -2.43 3.04 -14.34
C GLY A 30 -2.79 3.98 -13.19
N ALA A 31 -3.68 3.58 -12.29
CA ALA A 31 -4.11 4.33 -11.10
C ALA A 31 -4.44 5.81 -11.36
N ARG A 32 -5.17 6.07 -12.44
CA ARG A 32 -5.62 7.41 -12.84
C ARG A 32 -6.79 7.85 -11.97
N SER A 33 -6.72 9.06 -11.43
CA SER A 33 -7.81 9.63 -10.62
C SER A 33 -9.10 9.76 -11.41
N THR A 34 -10.21 9.33 -10.81
CA THR A 34 -11.57 9.48 -11.33
C THR A 34 -12.41 10.31 -10.36
N THR A 35 -13.46 10.95 -10.87
CA THR A 35 -14.39 11.70 -10.03
C THR A 35 -15.51 10.77 -9.52
N PRO A 36 -15.82 10.80 -8.22
CA PRO A 36 -16.96 10.07 -7.68
C PRO A 36 -18.28 10.48 -8.37
N ALA A 37 -18.99 9.51 -8.93
CA ALA A 37 -20.28 9.76 -9.56
C ALA A 37 -21.38 9.96 -8.49
N PRO A 38 -22.33 10.91 -8.68
CA PRO A 38 -23.50 11.02 -7.82
C PRO A 38 -24.22 9.67 -7.66
N GLY A 39 -24.51 9.29 -6.41
CA GLY A 39 -25.13 8.01 -6.06
C GLY A 39 -24.14 6.85 -5.85
N SER A 40 -22.84 7.02 -6.11
CA SER A 40 -21.83 6.06 -5.65
C SER A 40 -21.65 6.15 -4.13
N TRP A 41 -21.23 5.06 -3.50
CA TRP A 41 -20.94 5.06 -2.07
C TRP A 41 -19.77 6.00 -1.71
N VAL A 42 -18.80 6.16 -2.61
CA VAL A 42 -17.69 7.14 -2.46
C VAL A 42 -18.24 8.56 -2.42
N TYR A 43 -19.16 8.90 -3.33
CA TYR A 43 -19.85 10.20 -3.30
C TYR A 43 -20.60 10.42 -1.98
N SER A 44 -21.28 9.40 -1.45
CA SER A 44 -21.96 9.49 -0.15
C SER A 44 -21.00 9.74 1.03
N LEU A 45 -19.79 9.17 0.98
CA LEU A 45 -18.75 9.46 1.97
C LEU A 45 -18.28 10.91 1.88
N GLU A 46 -18.03 11.42 0.67
CA GLU A 46 -17.65 12.83 0.48
C GLU A 46 -18.74 13.80 0.92
N GLN A 47 -20.02 13.48 0.72
CA GLN A 47 -21.12 14.30 1.25
C GLN A 47 -21.18 14.30 2.78
N SER A 48 -20.81 13.19 3.42
CA SER A 48 -20.89 13.03 4.88
C SER A 48 -19.67 13.62 5.59
N TYR A 49 -18.48 13.52 4.99
CA TYR A 49 -17.21 13.84 5.63
C TYR A 49 -16.40 14.94 4.92
N GLY A 50 -16.88 15.46 3.78
CA GLY A 50 -16.14 16.37 2.91
C GLY A 50 -15.23 15.63 1.91
N THR A 51 -14.84 16.31 0.82
CA THR A 51 -13.89 15.74 -0.16
C THR A 51 -12.49 15.62 0.44
N ALA A 52 -11.60 14.86 -0.23
CA ALA A 52 -10.21 14.73 0.18
C ALA A 52 -9.48 16.08 0.31
N GLU A 53 -9.83 17.04 -0.53
CA GLU A 53 -9.27 18.40 -0.53
C GLU A 53 -9.89 19.28 0.56
N ALA A 54 -11.19 19.13 0.82
CA ALA A 54 -11.91 19.95 1.79
C ALA A 54 -11.71 19.50 3.24
N ASN A 55 -11.50 18.21 3.47
CA ASN A 55 -11.29 17.64 4.81
C ASN A 55 -10.12 16.63 4.84
N PRO A 56 -8.88 17.07 4.52
CA PRO A 56 -7.73 16.18 4.39
C PRO A 56 -7.39 15.45 5.70
N GLU A 57 -7.61 16.07 6.86
CA GLU A 57 -7.33 15.47 8.17
C GLU A 57 -8.23 14.26 8.46
N PHE A 58 -9.51 14.31 8.09
CA PHE A 58 -10.39 13.15 8.23
C PHE A 58 -9.88 11.97 7.38
N TRP A 59 -9.65 12.20 6.09
CA TRP A 59 -9.20 11.15 5.16
C TRP A 59 -7.85 10.57 5.54
N LYS A 60 -6.94 11.41 6.05
CA LYS A 60 -5.68 10.99 6.62
C LYS A 60 -5.87 10.14 7.88
N SER A 61 -6.78 10.52 8.78
CA SER A 61 -7.00 9.81 10.06
C SER A 61 -7.52 8.38 9.88
N ILE A 62 -8.26 8.11 8.79
CA ILE A 62 -8.76 6.77 8.50
C ILE A 62 -7.81 5.96 7.61
N SER A 63 -6.85 6.60 6.92
CA SER A 63 -5.89 5.91 6.07
C SER A 63 -4.67 5.46 6.88
N ALA A 64 -4.26 4.19 6.75
CA ALA A 64 -3.06 3.69 7.43
C ALA A 64 -1.79 4.50 7.10
N ASN A 65 -1.70 5.02 5.88
CA ASN A 65 -0.64 5.90 5.39
C ASN A 65 -0.47 7.18 6.21
N GLY A 66 -1.52 7.62 6.92
CA GLY A 66 -1.45 8.78 7.83
C GLY A 66 -0.51 8.57 9.02
N TYR A 67 -0.14 7.33 9.32
CA TYR A 67 0.61 6.91 10.51
C TYR A 67 1.99 6.34 10.18
N LEU A 68 2.50 6.50 8.95
CA LEU A 68 3.80 5.92 8.56
C LEU A 68 4.97 6.45 9.40
N ARG A 69 4.88 7.65 9.97
CA ARG A 69 5.90 8.17 10.90
C ARG A 69 6.00 7.38 12.21
N ASP A 70 4.90 6.75 12.61
CA ASP A 70 4.81 5.94 13.83
C ASP A 70 5.19 4.47 13.58
N LEU A 71 5.54 4.14 12.33
CA LEU A 71 5.96 2.80 11.96
C LEU A 71 7.28 2.44 12.66
N ASN A 72 7.29 1.31 13.35
CA ASN A 72 8.42 0.88 14.19
C ASN A 72 9.15 -0.38 13.69
N GLY A 73 8.94 -0.72 12.42
CA GLY A 73 9.57 -1.86 11.78
C GLY A 73 9.54 -1.72 10.25
N PRO A 74 10.47 -2.36 9.53
CA PRO A 74 10.55 -2.28 8.08
C PRO A 74 9.38 -3.00 7.39
N ILE A 75 9.08 -2.56 6.16
CA ILE A 75 8.11 -3.22 5.28
C ILE A 75 8.76 -3.63 3.95
N GLN A 76 8.45 -4.82 3.45
CA GLN A 76 8.76 -5.24 2.08
C GLN A 76 7.48 -5.35 1.26
N LEU A 77 7.50 -4.79 0.06
CA LEU A 77 6.36 -4.76 -0.87
C LEU A 77 6.69 -5.59 -2.11
N HIS A 78 5.72 -6.37 -2.57
CA HIS A 78 5.79 -7.16 -3.80
C HIS A 78 4.55 -6.94 -4.65
N HIS A 79 4.71 -6.73 -5.96
CA HIS A 79 3.55 -6.57 -6.84
C HIS A 79 3.84 -7.00 -8.29
N GLY A 80 2.92 -7.73 -8.92
CA GLY A 80 2.97 -8.00 -10.35
C GLY A 80 2.52 -6.79 -11.17
N THR A 81 3.22 -6.41 -12.24
CA THR A 81 2.83 -5.22 -13.03
C THR A 81 1.64 -5.48 -13.96
N ALA A 82 1.25 -6.74 -14.17
CA ALA A 82 0.05 -7.15 -14.88
C ALA A 82 -1.05 -7.68 -13.93
N ASP A 83 -0.99 -7.28 -12.66
CA ASP A 83 -2.07 -7.50 -11.71
C ASP A 83 -3.37 -6.83 -12.22
N ALA A 84 -4.41 -7.64 -12.40
CA ALA A 84 -5.71 -7.20 -12.89
C ALA A 84 -6.69 -6.87 -11.75
N ASP A 85 -6.35 -7.23 -10.52
CA ASP A 85 -7.21 -7.11 -9.35
C ASP A 85 -6.87 -5.83 -8.57
N VAL A 86 -5.57 -5.55 -8.38
CA VAL A 86 -5.07 -4.38 -7.65
C VAL A 86 -4.03 -3.64 -8.50
N PRO A 87 -4.16 -2.32 -8.73
CA PRO A 87 -3.13 -1.54 -9.39
C PRO A 87 -1.81 -1.57 -8.61
N TRP A 88 -0.72 -1.99 -9.26
CA TRP A 88 0.61 -2.05 -8.64
C TRP A 88 1.10 -0.69 -8.16
N GLU A 89 0.60 0.39 -8.77
CA GLU A 89 0.88 1.76 -8.37
C GLU A 89 0.46 2.04 -6.91
N PHE A 90 -0.48 1.27 -6.32
CA PHE A 90 -0.80 1.42 -4.90
C PHE A 90 0.38 1.03 -3.99
N SER A 91 1.13 -0.01 -4.36
CA SER A 91 2.38 -0.34 -3.65
C SER A 91 3.47 0.70 -3.92
N GLN A 92 3.55 1.25 -5.14
CA GLN A 92 4.47 2.35 -5.45
C GLN A 92 4.18 3.59 -4.60
N MET A 93 2.91 4.00 -4.47
CA MET A 93 2.50 5.14 -3.65
C MET A 93 2.89 4.94 -2.18
N LEU A 94 2.62 3.76 -1.60
CA LEU A 94 3.06 3.46 -0.24
C LEU A 94 4.58 3.51 -0.10
N TYR A 95 5.32 2.93 -1.06
CA TYR A 95 6.79 2.98 -1.06
C TYR A 95 7.29 4.43 -1.04
N ASP A 96 6.76 5.29 -1.91
CA ASP A 96 7.16 6.69 -1.99
C ASP A 96 6.84 7.46 -0.70
N GLU A 97 5.68 7.23 -0.09
CA GLU A 97 5.28 7.83 1.18
C GLU A 97 6.15 7.35 2.36
N MET A 98 6.54 6.07 2.37
CA MET A 98 7.47 5.51 3.35
C MET A 98 8.87 6.11 3.21
N GLN A 99 9.37 6.27 1.98
CA GLN A 99 10.64 6.96 1.71
C GLN A 99 10.59 8.41 2.21
N GLN A 100 9.52 9.15 1.94
CA GLN A 100 9.33 10.53 2.41
C GLN A 100 9.26 10.66 3.93
N THR A 101 8.92 9.58 4.64
CA THR A 101 8.87 9.52 6.10
C THR A 101 10.12 8.88 6.72
N ASN A 102 11.16 8.63 5.92
CA ASN A 102 12.40 7.96 6.32
C ASN A 102 12.20 6.57 6.95
N GLN A 103 11.13 5.87 6.54
CA GLN A 103 10.89 4.50 6.97
C GLN A 103 11.69 3.52 6.13
N VAL A 104 12.08 2.40 6.73
CA VAL A 104 12.78 1.33 6.02
C VAL A 104 11.77 0.56 5.18
N VAL A 105 11.92 0.62 3.86
CA VAL A 105 11.04 -0.09 2.92
C VAL A 105 11.83 -0.67 1.75
N GLU A 106 11.47 -1.87 1.33
CA GLU A 106 11.91 -2.50 0.08
C GLU A 106 10.69 -2.66 -0.84
N PHE A 107 10.86 -2.44 -2.15
CA PHE A 107 9.79 -2.65 -3.12
C PHE A 107 10.30 -3.40 -4.35
N TYR A 108 9.60 -4.48 -4.69
CA TYR A 108 9.87 -5.30 -5.85
C TYR A 108 8.65 -5.40 -6.75
N THR A 109 8.83 -5.04 -8.01
CA THR A 109 7.86 -5.31 -9.07
C THR A 109 8.26 -6.53 -9.89
N TYR A 110 7.26 -7.22 -10.42
CA TYR A 110 7.43 -8.41 -11.25
C TYR A 110 6.79 -8.17 -12.60
N GLU A 111 7.63 -7.92 -13.61
CA GLU A 111 7.17 -7.49 -14.92
C GLU A 111 6.28 -8.53 -15.58
N GLY A 112 5.07 -8.13 -15.97
CA GLY A 112 4.09 -8.99 -16.64
C GLY A 112 3.45 -10.07 -15.75
N ASP A 113 3.74 -10.09 -14.45
CA ASP A 113 3.18 -11.07 -13.52
C ASP A 113 1.81 -10.63 -12.97
N ASN A 114 1.02 -11.60 -12.50
CA ASN A 114 -0.34 -11.39 -12.03
C ASN A 114 -0.43 -11.12 -10.51
N HIS A 115 -1.65 -11.01 -9.99
CA HIS A 115 -1.95 -10.79 -8.56
C HIS A 115 -1.26 -11.79 -7.62
N ASN A 116 -1.07 -13.03 -8.07
CA ASN A 116 -0.44 -14.09 -7.28
C ASN A 116 1.09 -14.16 -7.48
N ILE A 117 1.65 -13.30 -8.34
CA ILE A 117 3.07 -13.33 -8.73
C ILE A 117 3.46 -14.75 -9.17
N SER A 118 2.61 -15.38 -9.99
CA SER A 118 2.67 -16.82 -10.26
C SER A 118 3.95 -17.22 -10.99
N ASN A 119 4.44 -16.36 -11.89
CA ASN A 119 5.64 -16.66 -12.69
C ASN A 119 6.93 -16.46 -11.89
N ASN A 120 6.92 -15.55 -10.91
CA ASN A 120 8.08 -15.17 -10.12
C ASN A 120 7.96 -15.57 -8.63
N PHE A 121 7.00 -16.44 -8.29
CA PHE A 121 6.67 -16.80 -6.91
C PHE A 121 7.91 -17.20 -6.11
N SER A 122 8.76 -18.08 -6.65
CA SER A 122 9.95 -18.57 -5.95
C SER A 122 10.95 -17.45 -5.63
N LEU A 123 11.12 -16.49 -6.54
CA LEU A 123 11.99 -15.32 -6.33
C LEU A 123 11.39 -14.37 -5.29
N ALA A 124 10.08 -14.12 -5.36
CA ALA A 124 9.38 -13.29 -4.38
C ALA A 124 9.47 -13.92 -2.97
N MET A 125 9.24 -15.22 -2.85
CA MET A 125 9.36 -15.95 -1.59
C MET A 125 10.78 -15.96 -1.04
N GLN A 126 11.79 -16.14 -1.91
CA GLN A 126 13.19 -16.04 -1.50
C GLN A 126 13.49 -14.67 -0.87
N ARG A 127 13.10 -13.58 -1.52
CA ARG A 127 13.29 -12.20 -1.00
C ARG A 127 12.55 -11.98 0.32
N THR A 128 11.35 -12.55 0.47
CA THR A 128 10.59 -12.53 1.72
C THR A 128 11.33 -13.24 2.86
N ILE A 129 11.92 -14.41 2.59
CA ILE A 129 12.74 -15.14 3.57
C ILE A 129 13.97 -14.31 3.95
N GLU A 130 14.71 -13.80 2.97
CA GLU A 130 15.91 -12.98 3.19
C GLU A 130 15.60 -11.70 4.00
N PHE A 131 14.43 -11.10 3.78
CA PHE A 131 13.97 -9.94 4.55
C PHE A 131 13.67 -10.30 6.00
N PHE A 132 12.94 -11.38 6.25
CA PHE A 132 12.69 -11.83 7.62
C PHE A 132 13.96 -12.33 8.33
N ASP A 133 14.89 -12.95 7.61
CA ASP A 133 16.20 -13.31 8.16
C ASP A 133 16.96 -12.07 8.66
N ARG A 134 16.87 -10.95 7.92
CA ARG A 134 17.55 -9.70 8.28
C ARG A 134 16.86 -8.94 9.42
N TYR A 135 15.53 -8.90 9.43
CA TYR A 135 14.77 -7.97 10.26
C TYR A 135 13.91 -8.60 11.36
N LEU A 136 13.66 -9.92 11.31
CA LEU A 136 12.86 -10.62 12.31
C LEU A 136 13.68 -11.61 13.15
N LYS A 137 14.60 -12.36 12.53
CA LYS A 137 15.33 -13.45 13.18
C LYS A 137 16.56 -13.00 14.00
N THR A 138 16.61 -11.76 14.44
CA THR A 138 17.71 -11.31 15.30
C THR A 138 17.71 -12.09 16.62
N ASP A 139 18.90 -12.54 17.03
CA ASP A 139 19.17 -13.34 18.25
C ASP A 139 18.51 -12.79 19.54
#